data_AF-A0A840HMX3-F1
#
_entry.id   AF-A0A840HMX3-F1
#
_cell.length_a   1.000
_cell.length_b   1.000
_cell.length_c   1.000
_cell.angle_alpha   90.00
_cell.angle_beta   90.00
_cell.angle_gamma   90.00
#
_symmetry.space_group_name_H-M   'P 1'
#
loop_
_entity.id
_entity.type
_entity.pdbx_description
1 polymer ?
#
loop_
_entity_poly.entity_id
_entity_poly.type
_entity_poly.pdbx_seq_one_letter_code
_entity_poly.pdbx_strand_id
1 'polypeptide(L)'
;MKIDFAEVQSLGPRMIDEYAAAFRSNDANTVLEKYEISANRLRLAHFFAQMLQETGGFKIQTESLWYSPSRLMQVWPRRFPTLEIAQQYAHNEEKLGEYVYGHRLGNDSPGDGFKYRGRGLCK
;
A
#
# COMPACT_ATOMS: atom_id res chain seq x y z
N MET A 1 4.60 0.09 -25.70
CA MET A 1 4.62 1.57 -25.67
C MET A 1 5.53 2.00 -24.53
N LYS A 2 6.10 3.21 -24.55
CA LYS A 2 6.90 3.70 -23.42
C LYS A 2 6.14 4.79 -22.68
N ILE A 3 6.29 4.81 -21.36
CA ILE A 3 5.84 5.89 -20.49
C ILE A 3 6.93 6.96 -20.44
N ASP A 4 6.52 8.21 -20.41
CA ASP A 4 7.40 9.33 -20.04
C ASP A 4 7.20 9.72 -18.57
N PHE A 5 8.28 10.14 -17.91
CA PHE A 5 8.19 10.52 -16.50
C PHE A 5 7.27 11.72 -16.29
N ALA A 6 7.27 12.70 -17.21
CA ALA A 6 6.39 13.87 -17.05
C ALA A 6 4.91 13.47 -17.16
N GLU A 7 4.57 12.49 -18.01
CA GLU A 7 3.21 11.93 -18.06
C GLU A 7 2.83 11.30 -16.72
N VAL A 8 3.68 10.46 -16.13
CA VAL A 8 3.39 9.82 -14.84
C VAL A 8 3.32 10.86 -13.71
N GLN A 9 4.19 11.87 -13.73
CA GLN A 9 4.16 12.96 -12.76
C GLN A 9 2.88 13.79 -12.84
N SER A 10 2.30 13.95 -14.04
CA SER A 10 1.03 14.64 -14.20
C SER A 10 -0.14 13.92 -13.49
N LEU A 11 -0.07 12.60 -13.37
CA LEU A 11 -1.07 11.80 -12.65
C LEU A 11 -0.92 11.88 -11.13
N GLY A 12 0.31 12.05 -10.64
CA GLY A 12 0.65 12.13 -9.22
C GLY A 12 1.59 13.31 -8.93
N PRO A 13 1.11 14.55 -8.99
CA PRO A 13 1.98 15.74 -8.96
C PRO A 13 2.72 15.92 -7.63
N ARG A 14 2.27 15.24 -6.58
CA ARG A 14 2.88 15.24 -5.23
C ARG A 14 3.45 13.88 -4.85
N MET A 15 3.84 13.07 -5.84
CA MET A 15 4.49 11.79 -5.58
C MET A 15 5.76 11.99 -4.76
N ILE A 16 6.04 11.05 -3.87
CA ILE A 16 7.29 11.06 -3.09
C ILE A 16 8.50 10.68 -3.97
N ASP A 17 9.68 11.05 -3.50
CA ASP A 17 10.93 10.87 -4.25
C ASP A 17 11.23 9.42 -4.63
N GLU A 18 10.84 8.45 -3.79
CA GLU A 18 11.09 7.04 -4.06
C GLU A 18 10.31 6.54 -5.29
N TYR A 19 9.02 6.87 -5.40
CA TYR A 19 8.25 6.56 -6.61
C TYR A 19 8.74 7.36 -7.81
N ALA A 20 9.09 8.63 -7.61
CA ALA A 20 9.62 9.46 -8.69
C ALA A 20 10.93 8.88 -9.25
N ALA A 21 11.84 8.43 -8.37
CA ALA A 21 13.09 7.78 -8.76
C ALA A 21 12.83 6.48 -9.53
N ALA A 22 11.87 5.66 -9.08
CA ALA A 22 11.51 4.44 -9.77
C ALA A 22 11.01 4.72 -11.19
N PHE A 23 10.12 5.70 -11.39
CA PHE A 23 9.60 6.04 -12.73
C PHE A 23 10.58 6.82 -13.61
N ARG A 24 11.59 7.50 -13.05
CA ARG A 24 12.69 8.11 -13.80
C ARG A 24 13.72 7.08 -14.28
N SER A 25 13.80 5.93 -13.60
CA SER A 25 14.75 4.89 -13.98
C SER A 25 14.40 4.31 -15.35
N ASN A 26 15.42 3.92 -16.12
CA ASN A 26 15.22 3.22 -17.40
C ASN A 26 14.53 1.85 -17.22
N ASP A 27 14.53 1.32 -16.00
CA ASP A 27 13.99 0.00 -15.69
C ASP A 27 12.46 -0.03 -15.70
N ALA A 28 11.78 1.11 -15.43
CA ALA A 28 10.32 1.15 -15.38
C ALA A 28 9.70 0.71 -16.72
N ASN A 29 10.20 1.25 -17.83
CA ASN A 29 9.74 0.87 -19.16
C ASN A 29 10.06 -0.60 -19.48
N THR A 30 11.25 -1.07 -19.11
CA THR A 30 11.67 -2.48 -19.28
C THR A 30 10.75 -3.44 -18.55
N VAL A 31 10.38 -3.13 -17.30
CA VAL A 31 9.47 -3.94 -16.49
C VAL A 31 8.05 -3.93 -17.06
N LEU A 32 7.53 -2.75 -17.43
CA LEU A 32 6.19 -2.62 -18.01
C LEU A 32 6.07 -3.36 -19.34
N GLU A 33 7.13 -3.38 -20.15
CA GLU A 33 7.19 -4.14 -21.39
C GLU A 33 7.25 -5.64 -21.13
N LYS A 34 8.14 -6.09 -20.22
CA LYS A 34 8.29 -7.51 -19.85
C LYS A 34 6.98 -8.16 -19.41
N TYR A 35 6.13 -7.45 -18.68
CA TYR A 35 4.82 -7.94 -18.21
C TYR A 35 3.65 -7.51 -19.10
N GLU A 36 3.95 -7.00 -20.30
CA GLU A 36 2.97 -6.57 -21.30
C GLU A 36 1.98 -5.52 -20.77
N ILE A 37 2.33 -4.80 -19.71
CA ILE A 37 1.51 -3.72 -19.14
C ILE A 37 1.47 -2.55 -20.14
N SER A 38 2.59 -2.31 -20.83
CA SER A 38 2.72 -1.27 -21.85
C SER A 38 2.30 -1.69 -23.26
N ALA A 39 1.68 -2.88 -23.42
CA ALA A 39 1.24 -3.40 -24.71
C ALA A 39 0.21 -2.50 -25.41
N ASN A 40 -0.66 -1.83 -24.64
CA ASN A 40 -1.59 -0.83 -25.16
C ASN A 40 -1.94 0.24 -24.11
N ARG A 41 -2.54 1.34 -24.57
CA ARG A 41 -2.92 2.48 -23.70
C ARG A 41 -3.91 2.10 -22.59
N LEU A 42 -4.85 1.19 -22.88
CA LEU A 42 -5.88 0.80 -21.92
C LEU A 42 -5.29 0.04 -20.73
N ARG A 43 -4.35 -0.88 -20.97
CA ARG A 43 -3.63 -1.59 -19.90
C ARG A 43 -2.79 -0.65 -19.04
N LEU A 44 -2.08 0.30 -19.66
CA LEU A 44 -1.36 1.34 -18.91
C LEU A 44 -2.31 2.17 -18.05
N ALA A 45 -3.44 2.61 -18.60
CA ALA A 45 -4.42 3.39 -17.86
C ALA A 45 -4.98 2.61 -16.66
N HIS A 46 -5.36 1.35 -16.84
CA HIS A 46 -5.83 0.51 -15.72
C HIS A 46 -4.76 0.27 -14.67
N PHE A 47 -3.52 0.01 -15.10
CA PHE A 47 -2.40 -0.15 -14.18
C PHE A 47 -2.21 1.10 -13.32
N PHE A 48 -2.04 2.27 -13.95
CA PHE A 48 -1.85 3.52 -13.21
C PHE A 48 -3.06 3.90 -12.35
N ALA A 49 -4.29 3.64 -12.79
CA ALA A 49 -5.48 3.88 -11.98
C ALA A 49 -5.44 3.09 -10.66
N GLN A 50 -5.09 1.79 -10.73
CA GLN A 50 -4.93 0.96 -9.54
C GLN A 50 -3.79 1.47 -8.64
N MET A 51 -2.65 1.80 -9.24
CA MET A 51 -1.49 2.24 -8.46
C MET A 51 -1.76 3.56 -7.74
N LEU A 52 -2.44 4.50 -8.39
CA LEU A 52 -2.85 5.76 -7.79
C LEU A 52 -3.81 5.53 -6.62
N GLN A 53 -4.75 4.59 -6.74
CA GLN A 53 -5.68 4.28 -5.67
C GLN A 53 -4.95 3.70 -4.45
N GLU A 54 -4.12 2.67 -4.64
CA GLU A 54 -3.49 1.94 -3.52
C GLU A 54 -2.37 2.70 -2.82
N THR A 55 -1.78 3.68 -3.50
CA THR A 55 -0.68 4.50 -2.94
C THR A 55 -1.13 5.89 -2.52
N GLY A 56 -2.43 6.19 -2.63
CA GLY A 56 -2.98 7.52 -2.39
C GLY A 56 -2.39 8.58 -3.31
N GLY A 57 -2.14 8.24 -4.58
CA GLY A 57 -1.50 9.10 -5.57
C GLY A 57 0.01 9.16 -5.43
N PHE A 58 0.65 8.00 -5.21
CA PHE A 58 2.09 7.83 -5.02
C PHE A 58 2.65 8.56 -3.79
N LYS A 59 1.90 8.59 -2.69
CA LYS A 59 2.33 9.22 -1.43
C LYS A 59 2.57 8.23 -0.30
N ILE A 60 2.04 7.01 -0.41
CA ILE A 60 1.99 6.06 0.70
C ILE A 60 2.62 4.74 0.29
N GLN A 61 3.78 4.42 0.88
CA GLN A 61 4.46 3.15 0.64
C GLN A 61 4.06 2.06 1.61
N THR A 62 3.81 2.40 2.87
CA THR A 62 3.44 1.43 3.90
C THR A 62 2.07 1.79 4.44
N GLU A 63 1.22 0.79 4.66
CA GLU A 63 -0.03 1.04 5.39
C GLU A 63 0.26 1.55 6.80
N SER A 64 -0.54 2.49 7.28
CA SER A 64 -0.53 2.85 8.70
C SER A 64 -1.55 2.01 9.43
N LEU A 65 -1.12 1.50 10.58
CA LEU A 65 -1.96 0.81 11.55
C LEU A 65 -2.22 1.72 12.77
N TRP A 66 -2.01 3.02 12.61
CA TRP A 66 -2.25 4.03 13.65
C TRP A 66 -3.73 4.43 13.66
N TYR A 67 -4.54 3.61 14.32
CA TYR A 67 -5.98 3.82 14.40
C TYR A 67 -6.41 4.33 15.77
N SER A 68 -7.42 5.20 15.77
CA SER A 68 -8.17 5.52 16.99
C SER A 68 -9.05 4.33 17.41
N PRO A 69 -9.45 4.24 18.70
CA PRO A 69 -10.33 3.16 19.15
C PRO A 69 -11.64 3.09 18.36
N SER A 70 -12.27 4.23 18.08
CA SER A 70 -13.50 4.30 17.29
C SER A 70 -13.32 3.81 15.86
N ARG A 71 -12.18 4.10 15.23
CA ARG A 71 -11.89 3.65 13.87
C ARG A 71 -11.60 2.16 13.82
N LEU A 72 -10.93 1.60 14.83
CA LEU A 72 -10.73 0.14 14.96
C LEU A 72 -12.06 -0.63 14.96
N MET A 73 -13.05 -0.13 15.70
CA MET A 73 -14.39 -0.71 15.74
C MET A 73 -15.12 -0.65 14.39
N GLN A 74 -14.82 0.34 13.54
CA GLN A 74 -15.40 0.45 12.20
C GLN A 74 -14.69 -0.44 11.18
N VAL A 75 -13.36 -0.53 11.25
CA VAL A 75 -12.54 -1.27 10.27
C VAL A 75 -12.59 -2.77 10.55
N TRP A 76 -12.56 -3.17 11.83
CA TRP A 76 -12.63 -4.57 12.24
C TRP A 76 -13.68 -4.80 13.33
N PRO A 77 -14.99 -4.60 13.03
CA PRO A 77 -16.06 -4.69 14.03
C PRO A 77 -16.13 -6.05 14.73
N ARG A 78 -15.74 -7.13 14.04
CA ARG A 78 -15.69 -8.48 14.63
C ARG A 78 -14.55 -8.67 15.63
N ARG A 79 -13.44 -7.94 15.47
CA ARG A 79 -12.25 -8.02 16.36
C ARG A 79 -12.33 -7.00 17.49
N PHE A 80 -12.92 -5.84 17.21
CA PHE A 80 -13.12 -4.76 18.16
C PHE A 80 -14.61 -4.45 18.32
N PRO A 81 -15.40 -5.34 18.94
CA PRO A 81 -16.83 -5.10 19.16
C PRO A 81 -17.10 -4.03 20.23
N THR A 82 -16.13 -3.74 21.10
CA THR A 82 -16.29 -2.77 22.19
C THR A 82 -15.11 -1.80 22.27
N LEU A 83 -15.33 -0.67 22.96
CA LEU A 83 -14.32 0.36 23.13
C LEU A 83 -13.16 -0.12 24.01
N GLU A 84 -13.44 -0.97 25.00
CA GLU A 84 -12.45 -1.48 25.95
C GLU A 84 -11.36 -2.29 25.24
N ILE A 85 -11.74 -3.20 24.33
CA ILE A 85 -10.75 -3.94 23.55
C ILE A 85 -10.07 -3.04 22.52
N ALA A 86 -10.79 -2.12 21.87
CA ALA A 86 -10.20 -1.20 20.90
C ALA A 86 -9.11 -0.33 21.52
N GLN A 87 -9.32 0.17 22.74
CA GLN A 87 -8.35 0.98 23.48
C GLN A 87 -7.03 0.24 23.75
N GLN A 88 -7.06 -1.09 23.85
CA GLN A 88 -5.84 -1.88 24.09
C GLN A 88 -4.90 -1.92 22.88
N TYR A 89 -5.40 -1.66 21.67
CA TYR A 89 -4.64 -1.76 20.41
C TYR A 89 -4.55 -0.44 19.64
N ALA A 90 -5.37 0.56 20.00
CA ALA A 90 -5.32 1.88 19.39
C ALA A 90 -3.96 2.55 19.57
N HIS A 91 -3.54 3.34 18.57
CA HIS A 91 -2.28 4.09 18.61
C HIS A 91 -1.04 3.22 18.90
N ASN A 92 -1.09 1.93 18.57
CA ASN A 92 0.03 1.00 18.69
C ASN A 92 0.06 0.08 17.47
N GLU A 93 0.79 0.52 16.43
CA GLU A 93 0.81 -0.15 15.13
C GLU A 93 1.37 -1.57 15.19
N GLU A 94 2.41 -1.80 16.00
CA GLU A 94 3.04 -3.11 16.16
C GLU A 94 2.08 -4.11 16.79
N LYS A 95 1.47 -3.71 17.91
CA LYS A 95 0.52 -4.55 18.63
C LYS A 95 -0.73 -4.83 17.79
N LEU A 96 -1.21 -3.84 17.05
CA LEU A 96 -2.35 -4.00 16.15
C LEU A 96 -2.00 -4.92 14.98
N GLY A 97 -0.84 -4.70 14.34
CA GLY A 97 -0.38 -5.51 13.22
C GLY A 97 -0.23 -6.97 13.59
N GLU A 98 0.38 -7.26 14.74
CA GLU A 98 0.49 -8.61 15.25
C GLU A 98 -0.87 -9.25 15.52
N TYR A 99 -1.81 -8.49 16.09
CA TYR A 99 -3.15 -9.00 16.37
C TYR A 99 -4.00 -9.28 15.13
N VAL A 100 -3.86 -8.45 14.08
CA VAL A 100 -4.67 -8.57 12.86
C VAL A 100 -4.06 -9.56 11.85
N TYR A 101 -2.73 -9.58 11.75
CA TYR A 101 -1.99 -10.31 10.72
C TYR A 101 -1.15 -11.47 11.25
N GLY A 102 -0.92 -11.60 12.57
CA GLY A 102 -0.22 -12.74 13.15
C GLY A 102 -0.93 -14.07 12.83
N HIS A 103 -0.14 -15.12 12.61
CA HIS A 103 -0.59 -16.47 12.25
C HIS A 103 -1.41 -16.55 10.95
N ARG A 104 -1.22 -15.59 10.04
CA ARG A 104 -1.88 -15.54 8.73
C ARG A 104 -0.85 -15.37 7.65
N LEU A 105 -1.12 -15.93 6.47
CA LEU A 105 -0.29 -15.73 5.26
C LEU A 105 1.20 -16.08 5.47
N GLY A 106 1.51 -17.01 6.38
CA GLY A 106 2.89 -17.41 6.71
C GLY A 106 3.57 -16.57 7.80
N ASN A 107 2.84 -15.69 8.50
CA ASN A 107 3.33 -14.95 9.65
C ASN A 107 3.38 -15.85 10.89
N ASP A 108 4.43 -16.66 11.01
CA ASP A 108 4.53 -17.69 12.06
C ASP A 108 5.49 -17.32 13.20
N SER A 109 6.32 -16.28 13.03
CA SER A 109 7.21 -15.78 14.07
C SER A 109 6.62 -14.56 14.79
N PRO A 110 6.92 -14.36 16.09
CA PRO A 110 6.50 -13.17 16.81
C PRO A 110 6.93 -11.87 16.09
N GLY A 111 5.96 -10.99 15.83
CA GLY A 111 6.19 -9.70 15.17
C GLY A 111 6.09 -9.75 13.65
N ASP A 112 5.93 -10.93 13.05
CA ASP A 112 5.73 -11.07 11.60
C ASP A 112 4.49 -10.32 11.12
N GLY A 113 3.43 -10.26 11.95
CA GLY A 113 2.20 -9.57 11.57
C GLY A 113 2.40 -8.09 11.29
N PHE A 114 3.23 -7.40 12.08
CA PHE A 114 3.60 -6.02 11.78
C PHE A 114 4.71 -5.92 10.75
N LYS A 115 5.70 -6.81 10.81
CA LYS A 115 6.86 -6.80 9.91
C LYS A 115 6.45 -6.98 8.46
N TYR A 116 5.44 -7.80 8.15
CA TYR A 116 4.97 -8.06 6.78
C TYR A 116 3.63 -7.39 6.45
N ARG A 117 3.25 -6.33 7.17
CA ARG A 117 2.11 -5.49 6.81
C ARG A 117 2.20 -4.92 5.39
N GLY A 118 1.07 -4.50 4.83
CA GLY A 118 0.93 -4.01 3.46
C GLY A 118 1.93 -2.92 3.09
N ARG A 119 2.69 -3.17 2.00
CA ARG A 119 3.73 -2.27 1.47
C ARG A 119 3.76 -2.25 -0.05
N GLY A 120 4.36 -1.20 -0.59
CA GLY A 120 4.63 -1.06 -2.01
C GLY A 120 3.46 -0.49 -2.80
N LEU A 121 3.43 -0.85 -4.09
CA LEU A 121 2.53 -0.30 -5.10
C LEU A 121 1.13 -0.94 -5.10
N CYS A 122 1.03 -2.22 -4.72
CA CYS A 122 -0.22 -2.97 -4.65
C CYS A 122 -0.48 -3.33 -3.19
N LYS A 123 -1.45 -2.66 -2.57
CA LYS A 123 -1.93 -2.94 -1.21
C LYS A 123 -3.43 -3.18 -1.24
#